data_AF-A0A6N4R0P7-F1
#
_entry.id   AF-A0A6N4R0P7-F1
#
_cell.length_a   1.000
_cell.length_b   1.000
_cell.length_c   1.000
_cell.angle_alpha   90.00
_cell.angle_beta   90.00
_cell.angle_gamma   90.00
#
_symmetry.space_group_name_H-M   'P 1'
#
loop_
_entity.id
_entity.type
_entity.pdbx_description
1 polymer ?
#
loop_
_entity_poly.entity_id
_entity_poly.type
_entity_poly.pdbx_seq_one_letter_code
_entity_poly.pdbx_strand_id
1 'polypeptide(L)'
;MKNILKEYEYIWGEDPQSILTNYSYQTEVTQKLDNLNIEEFNRESLYEIILWKLDRSVDISSEFIQELKFIATIKAREHFKAHALLEKLLRISGIALPMASTILRFLNPKVFQIIDDRAFRVVFPTGTKKYPTKPSPLNDSYIENSIKIYFEYLDTLHSLCSERLPFHLADRILYQLDIALGNKIGSK
;
A
#
# COMPACT_ATOMS: atom_id res chain seq x y z
N MET A 1 -10.14 -16.19 12.65
CA MET A 1 -9.16 -15.19 12.18
C MET A 1 -8.20 -14.89 13.32
N LYS A 2 -6.91 -14.72 13.03
CA LYS A 2 -5.89 -14.39 14.04
C LYS A 2 -6.22 -13.01 14.63
N ASN A 3 -6.35 -12.89 15.95
CA ASN A 3 -6.61 -11.60 16.59
C ASN A 3 -5.28 -10.85 16.73
N ILE A 4 -4.92 -10.10 15.67
CA ILE A 4 -3.65 -9.37 15.60
C ILE A 4 -3.49 -8.38 16.76
N LEU A 5 -4.59 -7.78 17.22
CA LEU A 5 -4.61 -6.82 18.33
C LEU A 5 -4.09 -7.46 19.62
N LYS A 6 -4.57 -8.66 19.93
CA LYS A 6 -4.14 -9.41 21.12
C LYS A 6 -2.76 -10.03 20.94
N GLU A 7 -2.42 -10.47 19.74
CA GLU A 7 -1.13 -11.10 19.47
C GLU A 7 0.04 -10.15 19.75
N TYR A 8 -0.07 -8.88 19.33
CA TYR A 8 1.02 -7.90 19.44
C TYR A 8 0.77 -6.82 20.50
N GLU A 9 -0.16 -7.06 21.44
CA GLU A 9 -0.45 -6.18 22.58
C GLU A 9 0.82 -5.88 23.40
N TYR A 10 1.76 -6.81 23.49
CA TYR A 10 3.04 -6.60 24.17
C TYR A 10 3.98 -5.60 23.47
N ILE A 11 3.69 -5.21 22.22
CA ILE A 11 4.47 -4.23 21.45
C ILE A 11 3.83 -2.85 21.53
N TRP A 12 2.52 -2.75 21.28
CA TRP A 12 1.81 -1.45 21.17
C TRP A 12 0.89 -1.14 22.36
N GLY A 13 0.87 -2.00 23.39
CA GLY A 13 -0.02 -1.86 24.53
C GLY A 13 -1.49 -1.95 24.15
N GLU A 14 -2.33 -1.06 24.69
CA GLU A 14 -3.78 -1.08 24.42
C GLU A 14 -4.16 -0.41 23.09
N ASP A 15 -3.28 0.41 22.50
CA ASP A 15 -3.51 1.20 21.29
C ASP A 15 -2.44 0.96 20.21
N PRO A 16 -2.78 0.24 19.12
CA PRO A 16 -1.90 0.04 17.97
C PRO A 16 -1.37 1.33 17.33
N GLN A 17 -2.10 2.45 17.43
CA GLN A 17 -1.65 3.72 16.84
C GLN A 17 -0.46 4.32 17.58
N SER A 18 -0.23 3.94 18.84
CA SER A 18 0.92 4.40 19.63
C SER A 18 2.26 4.15 18.93
N ILE A 19 2.35 3.10 18.11
CA ILE A 19 3.56 2.74 17.38
C ILE A 19 3.93 3.76 16.29
N LEU A 20 2.96 4.57 15.84
CA LEU A 20 3.18 5.62 14.84
C LEU A 20 3.99 6.81 15.36
N THR A 21 4.18 6.92 16.69
CA THR A 21 5.09 7.92 17.29
C THR A 21 6.51 7.83 16.74
N ASN A 22 6.93 6.64 16.29
CA ASN A 22 8.24 6.40 15.69
C ASN A 22 8.23 6.42 14.15
N TYR A 23 7.10 6.79 13.51
CA TYR A 23 7.00 6.85 12.05
C TYR A 23 7.57 8.16 11.52
N SER A 24 8.76 8.09 10.90
CA SER A 24 9.51 9.25 10.39
C SER A 24 9.92 9.11 8.92
N TYR A 25 9.25 8.23 8.16
CA TYR A 25 9.59 8.03 6.75
C TYR A 25 9.20 9.26 5.92
N GLN A 26 10.21 9.96 5.40
CA GLN A 26 10.08 11.18 4.58
C GLN A 26 9.04 12.18 5.14
N THR A 27 9.13 12.53 6.43
CA THR A 27 8.08 13.21 7.20
C THR A 27 7.39 14.38 6.48
N GLU A 28 8.15 15.33 5.94
CA GLU A 28 7.61 16.52 5.27
C GLU A 28 6.82 16.15 4.01
N VAL A 29 7.39 15.28 3.16
CA VAL A 29 6.76 14.80 1.93
C VAL A 29 5.53 13.96 2.26
N THR A 30 5.60 13.10 3.28
CA THR A 30 4.47 12.30 3.75
C THR A 30 3.30 13.20 4.16
N GLN A 31 3.56 14.25 4.95
CA GLN A 31 2.52 15.19 5.38
C GLN A 31 1.90 15.93 4.19
N LYS A 32 2.72 16.36 3.23
CA LYS A 32 2.23 16.98 1.99
C LYS A 32 1.31 16.03 1.23
N LEU A 33 1.76 14.79 1.00
CA LEU A 33 1.01 13.79 0.25
C LEU A 33 -0.24 13.28 0.97
N ASP A 34 -0.26 13.26 2.31
CA ASP A 34 -1.45 12.94 3.10
C ASP A 34 -2.56 13.99 2.95
N ASN A 35 -2.18 15.23 2.66
CA ASN A 35 -3.10 16.36 2.44
C ASN A 35 -3.33 16.66 0.95
N LEU A 36 -2.96 15.73 0.06
CA LEU A 36 -3.08 15.91 -1.38
C LEU A 36 -4.53 16.20 -1.79
N ASN A 37 -4.75 17.34 -2.43
CA ASN A 37 -6.02 17.66 -3.08
C ASN A 37 -6.11 16.94 -4.44
N ILE A 38 -7.03 15.99 -4.58
CA ILE A 38 -7.16 15.18 -5.80
C ILE A 38 -7.60 16.01 -7.01
N GLU A 39 -8.33 17.12 -6.79
CA GLU A 39 -8.71 18.02 -7.89
C GLU A 39 -7.46 18.64 -8.56
N GLU A 40 -6.42 18.89 -7.76
CA GLU A 40 -5.13 19.44 -8.19
C GLU A 40 -4.12 18.35 -8.62
N PHE A 41 -4.46 17.07 -8.47
CA PHE A 41 -3.58 15.95 -8.81
C PHE A 41 -3.13 16.03 -10.28
N ASN A 42 -1.81 16.06 -10.46
CA ASN A 42 -1.16 16.20 -11.75
C ASN A 42 0.19 15.43 -11.77
N ARG A 43 0.99 15.63 -12.82
CA ARG A 43 2.28 14.94 -13.00
C ARG A 43 3.28 15.22 -11.88
N GLU A 44 3.34 16.44 -11.38
CA GLU A 44 4.22 16.81 -10.27
C GLU A 44 3.83 16.02 -9.01
N SER A 45 2.55 16.02 -8.64
CA SER A 45 2.04 15.24 -7.51
C SER A 45 2.34 13.74 -7.66
N LEU A 46 2.17 13.19 -8.87
CA LEU A 46 2.51 11.80 -9.15
C LEU A 46 4.01 11.53 -8.96
N TYR A 47 4.87 12.42 -9.43
CA TYR A 47 6.32 12.27 -9.27
C TYR A 47 6.74 12.40 -7.81
N GLU A 48 6.09 13.24 -7.01
CA GLU A 48 6.31 13.27 -5.57
C GLU A 48 5.95 11.95 -4.90
N ILE A 49 4.82 11.33 -5.29
CA ILE A 49 4.44 10.01 -4.80
C ILE A 49 5.46 8.94 -5.21
N ILE A 50 5.93 8.98 -6.45
CA ILE A 50 6.91 8.01 -6.94
C ILE A 50 8.23 8.20 -6.21
N LEU A 51 8.74 9.43 -6.09
CA LEU A 51 9.96 9.76 -5.35
C LEU A 51 9.87 9.39 -3.86
N TRP A 52 8.67 9.53 -3.29
CA TRP A 52 8.40 9.11 -1.92
C TRP A 52 8.64 7.59 -1.71
N LYS A 53 8.46 6.73 -2.72
CA LYS A 53 8.65 5.27 -2.56
C LYS A 53 9.83 4.69 -3.36
N LEU A 54 10.22 5.27 -4.49
CA LEU A 54 11.43 4.95 -5.26
C LEU A 54 12.27 6.20 -5.41
N ASP A 55 13.57 6.07 -5.25
CA ASP A 55 14.52 7.12 -5.62
C ASP A 55 14.75 7.17 -7.16
N ARG A 56 13.67 7.18 -7.96
CA ARG A 56 13.71 7.25 -9.44
C ARG A 56 12.41 7.77 -10.05
N SER A 57 12.48 8.24 -11.29
CA SER A 57 11.29 8.62 -12.08
C SER A 57 10.72 7.45 -12.89
N VAL A 58 9.43 7.54 -13.22
CA VAL A 58 8.73 6.64 -14.12
C VAL A 58 7.92 7.48 -15.10
N ASP A 59 7.91 7.12 -16.38
CA ASP A 59 7.09 7.82 -17.36
C ASP A 59 5.65 7.29 -17.35
N ILE A 60 4.71 8.22 -17.16
CA ILE A 60 3.27 7.99 -17.11
C ILE A 60 2.63 9.09 -17.96
N SER A 61 1.74 8.71 -18.88
CA SER A 61 1.09 9.67 -19.77
C SER A 61 0.12 10.59 -19.01
N SER A 62 -0.08 11.80 -19.54
CA SER A 62 -0.96 12.79 -18.91
C SER A 62 -2.42 12.34 -18.91
N GLU A 63 -2.83 11.59 -19.94
CA GLU A 63 -4.16 10.98 -20.06
C GLU A 63 -4.38 9.98 -18.92
N PHE A 64 -3.39 9.11 -18.67
CA PHE A 64 -3.50 8.13 -17.60
C PHE A 64 -3.49 8.77 -16.21
N ILE A 65 -2.77 9.88 -16.02
CA ILE A 65 -2.84 10.68 -14.78
C ILE A 65 -4.27 11.19 -14.55
N GLN A 66 -5.00 11.63 -15.58
CA GLN A 66 -6.40 12.03 -15.43
C GLN A 66 -7.30 10.84 -15.11
N GLU A 67 -7.09 9.68 -15.74
CA GLU A 67 -7.85 8.46 -15.40
C GLU A 67 -7.67 8.06 -13.93
N LEU A 68 -6.48 8.24 -13.36
CA LEU A 68 -6.20 7.93 -11.95
C LEU A 68 -7.05 8.74 -10.96
N LYS A 69 -7.58 9.92 -11.33
CA LYS A 69 -8.48 10.69 -10.46
C LYS A 69 -9.75 9.92 -10.10
N PHE A 70 -10.18 8.96 -10.94
CA PHE A 70 -11.29 8.06 -10.63
C PHE A 70 -11.12 7.32 -9.29
N ILE A 71 -9.88 7.03 -8.88
CA ILE A 71 -9.56 6.33 -7.64
C ILE A 71 -10.16 7.02 -6.40
N ALA A 72 -10.20 8.34 -6.36
CA ALA A 72 -10.75 9.10 -5.25
C ALA A 72 -12.28 8.94 -5.10
N THR A 73 -12.97 8.50 -6.16
CA THR A 73 -14.43 8.30 -6.16
C THR A 73 -14.85 6.93 -5.62
N ILE A 74 -13.90 5.99 -5.49
CA ILE A 74 -14.17 4.62 -5.05
C ILE A 74 -14.50 4.64 -3.56
N LYS A 75 -15.54 3.89 -3.16
CA LYS A 75 -15.94 3.77 -1.75
C LYS A 75 -15.20 2.63 -1.05
N ALA A 76 -15.13 2.70 0.27
CA ALA A 76 -14.56 1.64 1.10
C ALA A 76 -15.15 0.28 0.73
N ARG A 77 -14.31 -0.77 0.70
CA ARG A 77 -14.67 -2.14 0.28
C ARG A 77 -15.11 -2.31 -1.19
N GLU A 78 -14.99 -1.28 -2.02
CA GLU A 78 -15.22 -1.37 -3.48
C GLU A 78 -13.92 -1.34 -4.29
N HIS A 79 -12.80 -1.75 -3.69
CA HIS A 79 -11.45 -1.66 -4.29
C HIS A 79 -11.35 -2.40 -5.65
N PHE A 80 -12.20 -3.41 -5.90
CA PHE A 80 -12.28 -4.11 -7.18
C PHE A 80 -12.55 -3.19 -8.38
N LYS A 81 -13.20 -2.02 -8.16
CA LYS A 81 -13.43 -1.01 -9.20
C LYS A 81 -12.13 -0.43 -9.78
N ALA A 82 -11.01 -0.54 -9.06
CA ALA A 82 -9.71 -0.09 -9.55
C ALA A 82 -8.97 -1.13 -10.40
N HIS A 83 -9.54 -2.30 -10.71
CA HIS A 83 -8.87 -3.40 -11.41
C HIS A 83 -8.14 -2.93 -12.68
N ALA A 84 -8.85 -2.24 -13.59
CA ALA A 84 -8.28 -1.80 -14.86
C ALA A 84 -7.13 -0.79 -14.67
N LEU A 85 -7.24 0.12 -13.70
CA LEU A 85 -6.20 1.11 -13.41
C LEU A 85 -4.98 0.47 -12.76
N LEU A 86 -5.18 -0.49 -11.85
CA LEU A 86 -4.09 -1.26 -11.24
C LEU A 86 -3.36 -2.11 -12.27
N GLU A 87 -4.08 -2.76 -13.17
CA GLU A 87 -3.49 -3.50 -14.29
C GLU A 87 -2.61 -2.58 -15.15
N LYS A 88 -3.14 -1.42 -15.57
CA LYS A 88 -2.37 -0.42 -16.33
C LYS A 88 -1.11 0.02 -15.58
N LEU A 89 -1.21 0.30 -14.27
CA LEU A 89 -0.04 0.64 -13.43
C LEU A 89 1.01 -0.47 -13.45
N LEU A 90 0.63 -1.74 -13.26
CA LEU A 90 1.57 -2.87 -13.19
C LEU A 90 2.28 -3.15 -14.52
N ARG A 91 1.65 -2.78 -15.65
CA ARG A 91 2.24 -2.87 -16.99
C ARG A 91 3.33 -1.82 -17.24
N ILE A 92 3.36 -0.73 -16.47
CA ILE A 92 4.38 0.30 -16.62
C ILE A 92 5.75 -0.21 -16.12
N SER A 93 6.79 0.04 -16.92
CA SER A 93 8.16 -0.30 -16.54
C SER A 93 8.56 0.45 -15.27
N GLY A 94 9.20 -0.25 -14.34
CA GLY A 94 9.57 0.34 -13.05
C GLY A 94 8.45 0.42 -11.99
N ILE A 95 7.19 0.13 -12.33
CA ILE A 95 6.09 0.01 -11.35
C ILE A 95 5.85 -1.45 -11.00
N ALA A 96 6.20 -1.83 -9.78
CA ALA A 96 5.79 -3.10 -9.18
C ALA A 96 4.63 -2.87 -8.20
N LEU A 97 4.08 -3.94 -7.64
CA LEU A 97 2.93 -3.87 -6.74
C LEU A 97 3.09 -2.89 -5.54
N PRO A 98 4.27 -2.79 -4.88
CA PRO A 98 4.47 -1.76 -3.84
C PRO A 98 4.29 -0.33 -4.34
N MET A 99 4.67 -0.07 -5.58
CA MET A 99 4.54 1.26 -6.18
C MET A 99 3.11 1.56 -6.59
N ALA A 100 2.47 0.61 -7.26
CA ALA A 100 1.08 0.75 -7.67
C ALA A 100 0.18 0.98 -6.45
N SER A 101 0.34 0.18 -5.39
CA SER A 101 -0.43 0.35 -4.15
C SER A 101 -0.13 1.67 -3.43
N THR A 102 1.10 2.20 -3.51
CA THR A 102 1.45 3.53 -2.98
C THR A 102 0.71 4.64 -3.70
N ILE A 103 0.69 4.62 -5.04
CA ILE A 103 -0.07 5.58 -5.84
C ILE A 103 -1.55 5.53 -5.44
N LEU A 104 -2.14 4.35 -5.40
CA LEU A 104 -3.55 4.18 -5.03
C LEU A 104 -3.85 4.65 -3.60
N ARG A 105 -2.97 4.35 -2.64
CA ARG A 105 -3.12 4.75 -1.24
C ARG A 105 -3.14 6.26 -1.07
N PHE A 106 -2.24 6.99 -1.73
CA PHE A 106 -2.24 8.46 -1.62
C PHE A 106 -3.45 9.10 -2.29
N LEU A 107 -3.96 8.50 -3.37
CA LEU A 107 -5.17 8.99 -4.03
C LEU A 107 -6.44 8.70 -3.22
N ASN A 108 -6.49 7.59 -2.47
CA ASN A 108 -7.65 7.25 -1.65
C ASN A 108 -7.28 6.31 -0.48
N PRO A 109 -6.81 6.84 0.65
CA PRO A 109 -6.37 6.03 1.80
C PRO A 109 -7.53 5.31 2.51
N LYS A 110 -8.79 5.68 2.23
CA LYS A 110 -9.97 5.00 2.79
C LYS A 110 -10.28 3.68 2.09
N VAL A 111 -9.68 3.42 0.93
CA VAL A 111 -9.90 2.22 0.11
C VAL A 111 -8.63 1.42 -0.08
N PHE A 112 -7.50 2.10 -0.28
CA PHE A 112 -6.23 1.46 -0.61
C PHE A 112 -5.21 1.70 0.49
N GLN A 113 -4.41 0.66 0.73
CA GLN A 113 -3.29 0.66 1.66
C GLN A 113 -2.06 0.12 0.93
N ILE A 114 -0.87 0.52 1.35
CA ILE A 114 0.39 0.08 0.73
C ILE A 114 0.61 -1.40 1.06
N ILE A 115 0.92 -2.19 0.02
CA ILE A 115 1.40 -3.56 0.21
C ILE A 115 2.88 -3.63 -0.17
N ASP A 116 3.72 -3.97 0.80
CA ASP A 116 5.12 -4.31 0.58
C ASP A 116 5.50 -5.55 1.40
N ASP A 117 6.76 -6.00 1.31
CA ASP A 117 7.19 -7.22 1.98
C ASP A 117 6.95 -7.22 3.50
N ARG A 118 7.02 -6.05 4.15
CA ARG A 118 6.79 -5.92 5.60
C ARG A 118 5.31 -6.07 5.92
N ALA A 119 4.47 -5.24 5.30
CA ALA A 119 3.04 -5.28 5.54
C ALA A 119 2.44 -6.64 5.12
N PHE A 120 2.93 -7.23 4.02
CA PHE A 120 2.51 -8.55 3.56
C PHE A 120 2.84 -9.65 4.56
N ARG A 121 4.05 -9.66 5.14
CA ARG A 121 4.49 -10.67 6.12
C ARG A 121 3.63 -10.67 7.39
N VAL A 122 3.21 -9.48 7.83
CA VAL A 122 2.36 -9.34 9.01
C VAL A 122 0.94 -9.84 8.72
N VAL A 123 0.38 -9.52 7.55
CA VAL A 123 -1.00 -9.91 7.17
C VAL A 123 -1.09 -11.40 6.79
N PHE A 124 -0.09 -11.90 6.07
CA PHE A 124 0.01 -13.29 5.65
C PHE A 124 1.22 -13.94 6.31
N PRO A 125 1.01 -14.72 7.39
CA PRO A 125 2.08 -15.40 8.08
C PRO A 125 2.94 -16.24 7.11
N THR A 126 4.22 -16.37 7.42
CA THR A 126 5.19 -17.09 6.60
C THR A 126 4.68 -18.47 6.19
N GLY A 127 4.77 -18.79 4.90
CA GLY A 127 4.35 -20.06 4.34
C GLY A 127 2.87 -20.14 3.93
N THR A 128 2.04 -19.15 4.28
CA THR A 128 0.61 -19.14 3.88
C THR A 128 0.41 -18.67 2.43
N LYS A 129 1.15 -17.63 2.02
CA LYS A 129 1.14 -17.08 0.65
C LYS A 129 2.53 -16.57 0.28
N LYS A 130 2.79 -16.48 -1.03
CA LYS A 130 4.03 -15.90 -1.58
C LYS A 130 3.76 -14.52 -2.13
N TYR A 131 4.64 -13.57 -1.80
CA TYR A 131 4.59 -12.24 -2.38
C TYR A 131 4.90 -12.29 -3.88
N PRO A 132 4.12 -11.62 -4.75
CA PRO A 132 4.35 -11.65 -6.18
C PRO A 132 5.64 -10.91 -6.53
N THR A 133 6.57 -11.61 -7.18
CA THR A 133 7.83 -11.03 -7.65
C THR A 133 7.70 -10.68 -9.13
N LYS A 134 8.01 -9.43 -9.51
CA LYS A 134 7.90 -8.96 -10.90
C LYS A 134 8.91 -9.74 -11.78
N PRO A 135 8.45 -10.51 -12.79
CA PRO A 135 9.33 -11.24 -13.67
C PRO A 135 9.93 -10.30 -14.73
N SER A 136 11.04 -10.76 -15.33
CA SER A 136 11.61 -10.17 -16.55
C SER A 136 11.84 -11.32 -17.54
N PRO A 137 11.09 -11.39 -18.66
CA PRO A 137 10.08 -10.42 -19.13
C PRO A 137 8.79 -10.44 -18.30
N LEU A 138 8.05 -9.33 -18.35
CA LEU A 138 6.71 -9.22 -17.77
C LEU A 138 5.75 -10.22 -18.45
N ASN A 139 4.85 -10.82 -17.69
CA ASN A 139 3.80 -11.68 -18.21
C ASN A 139 2.46 -11.41 -17.51
N ASP A 140 1.36 -11.79 -18.16
CA ASP A 140 0.00 -11.55 -17.66
C ASP A 140 -0.30 -12.32 -16.37
N SER A 141 0.26 -13.52 -16.20
CA SER A 141 0.08 -14.31 -14.99
C SER A 141 0.59 -13.57 -13.73
N TYR A 142 1.71 -12.85 -13.83
CA TYR A 142 2.19 -12.00 -12.75
C TYR A 142 1.20 -10.86 -12.43
N ILE A 143 0.63 -10.24 -13.46
CA ILE A 143 -0.29 -9.11 -13.31
C ILE A 143 -1.56 -9.58 -12.61
N GLU A 144 -2.20 -10.63 -13.13
CA GLU A 144 -3.40 -11.24 -12.56
C GLU A 144 -3.18 -11.67 -11.10
N ASN A 145 -2.06 -12.37 -10.84
CA ASN A 145 -1.73 -12.81 -9.50
C ASN A 145 -1.44 -11.63 -8.55
N SER A 146 -0.81 -10.56 -9.03
CA SER A 146 -0.54 -9.36 -8.23
C SER A 146 -1.83 -8.64 -7.84
N ILE A 147 -2.76 -8.49 -8.78
CA ILE A 147 -4.08 -7.88 -8.53
C ILE A 147 -4.86 -8.73 -7.52
N LYS A 148 -4.92 -10.04 -7.74
CA LYS A 148 -5.59 -10.97 -6.83
C LYS A 148 -5.04 -10.88 -5.41
N ILE A 149 -3.71 -10.98 -5.26
CA ILE A 149 -3.06 -10.90 -3.94
C ILE A 149 -3.34 -9.55 -3.28
N TYR A 150 -3.32 -8.46 -4.04
CA TYR A 150 -3.57 -7.14 -3.48
C TYR A 150 -5.00 -6.97 -3.00
N PHE A 151 -6.00 -7.43 -3.76
CA PHE A 151 -7.40 -7.35 -3.35
C PHE A 151 -7.68 -8.23 -2.13
N GLU A 152 -7.16 -9.46 -2.12
CA GLU A 152 -7.21 -10.33 -0.93
C GLU A 152 -6.51 -9.69 0.29
N TYR A 153 -5.42 -8.96 0.08
CA TYR A 153 -4.74 -8.21 1.13
C TYR A 153 -5.64 -7.11 1.70
N LEU A 154 -6.31 -6.31 0.86
CA LEU A 154 -7.22 -5.25 1.30
C LEU A 154 -8.45 -5.80 2.04
N ASP A 155 -9.01 -6.91 1.57
CA ASP A 155 -10.09 -7.61 2.26
C ASP A 155 -9.65 -8.13 3.63
N THR A 156 -8.44 -8.70 3.69
CA THR A 156 -7.88 -9.18 4.95
C THR A 156 -7.65 -8.01 5.91
N LEU A 157 -7.08 -6.89 5.45
CA LEU A 157 -6.96 -5.68 6.25
C LEU A 157 -8.30 -5.21 6.79
N HIS A 158 -9.35 -5.16 5.96
CA HIS A 158 -10.69 -4.77 6.42
C HIS A 158 -11.24 -5.67 7.52
N SER A 159 -10.85 -6.94 7.58
CA SER A 159 -11.22 -7.85 8.67
C SER A 159 -10.36 -7.71 9.93
N LEU A 160 -9.14 -7.19 9.80
CA LEU A 160 -8.24 -6.89 10.91
C LEU A 160 -8.50 -5.51 11.53
N CYS A 161 -8.97 -4.55 10.72
CA CYS A 161 -9.18 -3.17 11.14
C CYS A 161 -10.34 -3.04 12.13
N SER A 162 -10.20 -2.07 13.03
CA SER A 162 -11.16 -1.72 14.08
C SER A 162 -11.05 -0.24 14.38
N GLU A 163 -11.77 0.27 15.38
CA GLU A 163 -11.58 1.65 15.86
C GLU A 163 -10.14 1.90 16.34
N ARG A 164 -9.49 0.89 16.92
CA ARG A 164 -8.10 0.97 17.41
C ARG A 164 -7.05 0.78 16.31
N LEU A 165 -7.41 0.10 15.22
CA LEU A 165 -6.57 -0.09 14.04
C LEU A 165 -7.33 0.45 12.82
N PRO A 166 -7.37 1.78 12.64
CA PRO A 166 -8.16 2.37 11.59
C PRO A 166 -7.54 2.08 10.22
N PHE A 167 -8.38 1.68 9.26
CA PHE A 167 -7.94 1.19 7.96
C PHE A 167 -6.99 2.15 7.23
N HIS A 168 -7.25 3.45 7.27
CA HIS A 168 -6.44 4.46 6.57
C HIS A 168 -5.01 4.63 7.11
N LEU A 169 -4.70 4.05 8.27
CA LEU A 169 -3.37 4.02 8.89
C LEU A 169 -2.75 2.62 8.89
N ALA A 170 -3.47 1.61 8.39
CA ALA A 170 -3.11 0.22 8.57
C ALA A 170 -1.73 -0.11 7.99
N ASP A 171 -1.40 0.36 6.78
CA ASP A 171 -0.09 0.07 6.17
C ASP A 171 1.08 0.56 7.05
N ARG A 172 0.94 1.76 7.63
CA ARG A 172 1.99 2.38 8.45
C ARG A 172 2.14 1.69 9.80
N ILE A 173 1.02 1.32 10.41
CA ILE A 173 1.02 0.59 11.69
C ILE A 173 1.68 -0.77 11.49
N LEU A 174 1.33 -1.50 10.42
CA LEU A 174 1.90 -2.81 10.11
C LEU A 174 3.38 -2.71 9.74
N TYR A 175 3.78 -1.66 9.01
CA TYR A 175 5.18 -1.36 8.71
C TYR A 175 6.01 -1.18 9.99
N GLN A 176 5.51 -0.37 10.93
CA GLN A 176 6.19 -0.13 12.21
C GLN A 176 6.19 -1.38 13.09
N LEU A 177 5.12 -2.17 13.08
CA LEU A 177 5.05 -3.45 13.79
C LEU A 177 6.15 -4.40 13.30
N ASP A 178 6.32 -4.54 11.99
CA ASP A 178 7.36 -5.39 11.43
C ASP A 178 8.79 -4.93 11.81
N ILE A 179 9.01 -3.61 11.91
CA ILE A 179 10.26 -3.04 12.43
C ILE A 179 10.45 -3.39 13.91
N ALA A 180 9.42 -3.21 14.74
CA ALA A 180 9.46 -3.51 16.17
C ALA A 180 9.69 -5.00 16.46
N LEU A 181 9.25 -5.88 15.55
CA LEU A 181 9.55 -7.32 15.59
C LEU A 181 11.01 -7.65 15.22
N GLY A 182 11.83 -6.67 14.82
CA GLY A 182 13.23 -6.85 14.46
C GLY A 182 13.45 -7.48 13.08
N ASN A 183 12.42 -7.53 12.23
CA ASN A 183 12.53 -8.12 10.90
C ASN A 183 13.41 -7.27 9.97
N LYS A 184 14.37 -7.92 9.30
CA LYS A 184 15.27 -7.27 8.33
C LYS A 184 14.75 -7.40 6.90
N ILE A 185 14.85 -6.32 6.13
CA ILE A 185 14.62 -6.38 4.68
C ILE A 185 15.71 -7.27 4.05
N GLY A 186 15.31 -8.16 3.14
CA GLY A 186 16.24 -9.08 2.46
C GLY A 186 16.62 -10.34 3.25
N SER A 187 16.11 -10.52 4.48
CA SER A 187 16.17 -11.83 5.14
C SER A 187 15.11 -12.75 4.52
N LYS A 188 15.53 -13.52 3.52
CA LYS A 188 14.84 -14.72 3.05
C LYS A 188 15.42 -15.93 3.78
#